data_AF-A0A956IL63-F1
#
_entry.id   AF-A0A956IL63-F1
#
_cell.length_a   1.000
_cell.length_b   1.000
_cell.length_c   1.000
_cell.angle_alpha   90.00
_cell.angle_beta   90.00
_cell.angle_gamma   90.00
#
_symmetry.space_group_name_H-M   'P 1'
#
loop_
_entity.id
_entity.type
_entity.pdbx_description
1 polymer ?
#
loop_
_entity_poly.entity_id
_entity_poly.type
_entity_poly.pdbx_seq_one_letter_code
_entity_poly.pdbx_strand_id
1 'polypeptide(L)'
;MSSPRVNLFRAASIPLMLGLLLGLAACKEDPPPSKPKPDADAGAPAMDPNIAAAVQSVAVAPSPSPSDAQGPPPNGVFGPGEADKAHAPNAPLAVEMVSKGSEPRQKISVNRDLSKGASLTVLVSMALPNGQLPPVGFELKATTPKPEGDELPTGPVPITFAIKDAAAVAAQGVPEPGPEIQKMLGTLKGSKITAQLAPDGSLSGEKIELGEDVKPPIDQFVIGLSNVLSLYFSPMPAEPVGPGATWLAHDRADFAGMKVVRYRATTLQAAEGDQLAFSLDMRMYAIDETQMPSIVQGEAVLMGLATESKGKWVRAVDGLLPLSGQLQVPLVAQLGSPNQPGQTMPVKFQTIVQIGKPGKPSAPAPSGAPPGGTPPGGAPPGAP
;
A
#
# COMPACT_ATOMS: atom_id res chain seq x y z
N MET A 1 -8.78 46.06 -28.59
CA MET A 1 -8.02 47.13 -27.95
C MET A 1 -6.85 46.51 -27.19
N SER A 2 -5.65 46.92 -27.60
CA SER A 2 -4.33 46.87 -26.95
C SER A 2 -3.81 45.61 -26.22
N SER A 3 -2.74 45.10 -26.82
CA SER A 3 -1.72 44.12 -26.43
C SER A 3 -0.93 44.46 -25.12
N PRO A 4 -0.04 43.54 -24.66
CA PRO A 4 0.38 43.33 -23.27
C PRO A 4 1.68 44.07 -22.89
N ARG A 5 2.15 43.90 -21.65
CA ARG A 5 3.51 44.31 -21.24
C ARG A 5 4.33 43.15 -20.67
N VAL A 6 5.41 42.90 -21.39
CA VAL A 6 6.63 42.19 -21.05
C VAL A 6 7.39 42.99 -19.98
N ASN A 7 8.05 42.32 -19.04
CA ASN A 7 9.16 42.91 -18.29
C ASN A 7 10.42 42.07 -18.50
N LEU A 8 11.45 42.76 -18.98
CA LEU A 8 12.73 42.28 -19.47
C LEU A 8 13.82 43.11 -18.78
N PHE A 9 14.94 42.44 -18.44
CA PHE A 9 16.25 42.98 -18.03
C PHE A 9 16.41 43.69 -16.67
N ARG A 10 17.37 43.20 -15.88
CA ARG A 10 18.76 43.75 -15.89
C ARG A 10 19.76 42.85 -15.16
N ALA A 11 20.91 42.69 -15.80
CA ALA A 11 22.15 42.12 -15.28
C ALA A 11 23.02 43.21 -14.62
N ALA A 12 23.89 42.84 -13.66
CA ALA A 12 25.17 43.52 -13.37
C ALA A 12 26.05 42.74 -12.36
N SER A 13 27.01 42.03 -12.93
CA SER A 13 28.42 41.70 -12.61
C SER A 13 29.26 42.49 -11.54
N ILE A 14 30.18 41.72 -10.87
CA ILE A 14 31.63 42.00 -10.49
C ILE A 14 31.92 42.78 -9.16
N PRO A 15 33.09 42.66 -8.43
CA PRO A 15 34.29 41.77 -8.46
C PRO A 15 34.78 41.13 -7.11
N LEU A 16 35.69 40.16 -7.30
CA LEU A 16 36.96 39.83 -6.59
C LEU A 16 37.57 40.88 -5.62
N MET A 17 38.06 40.46 -4.45
CA MET A 17 39.09 41.16 -3.67
C MET A 17 40.04 40.17 -2.98
N LEU A 18 41.32 40.29 -3.32
CA LEU A 18 42.49 39.58 -2.83
C LEU A 18 43.15 40.46 -1.75
N GLY A 19 43.39 39.93 -0.55
CA GLY A 19 44.01 40.68 0.54
C GLY A 19 44.95 39.80 1.36
N LEU A 20 46.25 39.89 1.05
CA LEU A 20 47.37 39.25 1.73
C LEU A 20 47.99 40.27 2.70
N LEU A 21 48.19 39.93 3.98
CA LEU A 21 49.11 40.64 4.88
C LEU A 21 49.58 39.72 6.01
N LEU A 22 50.92 39.59 6.12
CA LEU A 22 51.67 38.94 7.20
C LEU A 22 51.76 39.83 8.44
N GLY A 23 51.84 39.22 9.63
CA GLY A 23 52.24 39.86 10.88
C GLY A 23 52.30 38.86 12.05
N LEU A 24 53.43 38.84 12.76
CA LEU A 24 53.95 37.79 13.65
C LEU A 24 53.34 37.69 15.07
N ALA A 25 53.61 36.53 15.69
CA ALA A 25 53.82 36.26 17.13
C ALA A 25 52.59 35.96 18.02
N ALA A 26 52.44 34.67 18.38
CA ALA A 26 52.43 34.17 19.76
C ALA A 26 52.14 32.66 19.77
N CYS A 27 53.08 31.86 20.28
CA CYS A 27 52.87 30.44 20.56
C CYS A 27 51.87 30.25 21.69
N LYS A 28 50.75 29.56 21.42
CA LYS A 28 50.02 28.74 22.38
C LYS A 28 49.53 27.49 21.64
N GLU A 29 49.89 26.33 22.18
CA GLU A 29 49.40 25.03 21.75
C GLU A 29 47.90 24.94 22.05
N ASP A 30 47.07 24.98 21.00
CA ASP A 30 45.67 24.58 21.08
C ASP A 30 45.54 23.08 20.76
N PRO A 31 44.68 22.34 21.49
CA PRO A 31 44.42 20.93 21.24
C PRO A 31 43.74 20.71 19.87
N PRO A 32 43.89 19.52 19.27
CA PRO A 32 43.47 19.26 17.89
C PRO A 32 41.97 19.50 17.66
N PRO A 33 41.56 19.93 16.44
CA PRO A 33 40.18 20.22 16.11
C PRO A 33 39.32 18.99 16.33
N SER A 34 38.31 19.16 17.17
CA SER A 34 37.23 18.20 17.33
C SER A 34 36.51 18.06 15.98
N LYS A 35 36.47 16.83 15.49
CA LYS A 35 35.74 16.44 14.26
C LYS A 35 34.31 17.02 14.31
N PRO A 36 33.73 17.42 13.16
CA PRO A 36 32.32 17.74 13.07
C PRO A 36 31.52 16.55 13.63
N LYS A 37 30.67 16.80 14.64
CA LYS A 37 29.66 15.84 15.05
C LYS A 37 28.78 15.57 13.82
N PRO A 38 28.58 14.31 13.42
CA PRO A 38 27.55 13.98 12.46
C PRO A 38 26.22 14.47 13.04
N ASP A 39 25.50 15.27 12.27
CA ASP A 39 24.11 15.57 12.56
C ASP A 39 23.36 14.27 12.81
N ALA A 40 22.57 14.29 13.87
CA ALA A 40 21.73 13.18 14.28
C ALA A 40 20.83 12.80 13.10
N ASP A 41 21.21 11.71 12.41
CA ASP A 41 20.30 10.93 11.61
C ASP A 41 19.12 10.59 12.53
N ALA A 42 17.96 11.17 12.23
CA ALA A 42 16.69 10.72 12.78
C ALA A 42 16.45 9.31 12.22
N GLY A 43 17.18 8.35 12.79
CA GLY A 43 16.97 6.93 12.62
C GLY A 43 15.57 6.66 13.12
N ALA A 44 14.69 6.21 12.21
CA ALA A 44 13.49 5.54 12.64
C ALA A 44 13.92 4.43 13.64
N PRO A 45 13.25 4.29 14.79
CA PRO A 45 13.62 3.30 15.78
C PRO A 45 13.72 1.92 15.11
N ALA A 46 14.83 1.22 15.34
CA ALA A 46 15.01 -0.13 14.86
C ALA A 46 13.84 -0.99 15.37
N MET A 47 13.20 -1.73 14.47
CA MET A 47 12.08 -2.62 14.81
C MET A 47 12.55 -3.65 15.84
N ASP A 48 11.80 -3.80 16.94
CA ASP A 48 12.13 -4.76 17.99
C ASP A 48 12.22 -6.18 17.40
N PRO A 49 13.27 -6.97 17.72
CA PRO A 49 13.43 -8.33 17.20
C PRO A 49 12.25 -9.27 17.54
N ASN A 50 11.50 -9.02 18.62
CA ASN A 50 10.30 -9.78 18.96
C ASN A 50 9.14 -9.46 18.00
N ILE A 51 8.99 -8.19 17.61
CA ILE A 51 8.03 -7.78 16.57
C ILE A 51 8.42 -8.42 15.24
N ALA A 52 9.71 -8.44 14.89
CA ALA A 52 10.18 -9.11 13.69
C ALA A 52 9.89 -10.63 13.72
N ALA A 53 10.01 -11.29 14.87
CA ALA A 53 9.69 -12.70 15.05
C ALA A 53 8.17 -12.99 14.98
N ALA A 54 7.34 -12.15 15.60
CA ALA A 54 5.88 -12.22 15.50
C ALA A 54 5.40 -12.02 14.04
N VAL A 55 6.07 -11.12 13.31
CA VAL A 55 5.86 -10.92 11.88
C VAL A 55 6.26 -12.17 11.07
N GLN A 56 7.14 -13.05 11.53
CA GLN A 56 7.54 -14.25 10.78
C GLN A 56 6.66 -15.48 11.06
N SER A 57 6.19 -15.69 12.30
CA SER A 57 5.48 -16.92 12.72
C SER A 57 4.09 -17.13 12.09
N VAL A 58 3.46 -16.06 11.58
CA VAL A 58 2.04 -16.07 11.16
C VAL A 58 1.83 -16.43 9.69
N ALA A 59 2.89 -16.67 8.90
CA ALA A 59 2.75 -16.98 7.47
C ALA A 59 2.03 -18.33 7.16
N VAL A 60 1.64 -19.11 8.19
CA VAL A 60 1.25 -20.52 8.08
C VAL A 60 -0.18 -20.81 8.60
N ALA A 61 -1.01 -19.81 8.89
CA ALA A 61 -2.36 -20.07 9.42
C ALA A 61 -3.34 -20.64 8.35
N PRO A 62 -4.13 -21.69 8.67
CA PRO A 62 -5.12 -22.29 7.76
C PRO A 62 -6.39 -21.43 7.62
N SER A 63 -7.00 -21.44 6.42
CA SER A 63 -8.23 -20.69 6.10
C SER A 63 -9.49 -21.33 6.73
N PRO A 64 -10.50 -20.54 7.14
CA PRO A 64 -11.74 -21.05 7.72
C PRO A 64 -12.58 -21.87 6.73
N SER A 65 -13.32 -22.85 7.24
CA SER A 65 -14.19 -23.76 6.46
C SER A 65 -15.52 -23.10 6.09
N PRO A 66 -16.10 -23.38 4.90
CA PRO A 66 -17.36 -22.82 4.46
C PRO A 66 -18.55 -23.57 5.09
N SER A 67 -19.38 -22.90 5.90
CA SER A 67 -20.73 -23.37 6.20
C SER A 67 -21.74 -22.28 5.87
N ASP A 68 -22.87 -22.72 5.33
CA ASP A 68 -24.03 -21.97 4.83
C ASP A 68 -23.93 -21.42 3.41
N ALA A 69 -24.99 -21.68 2.62
CA ALA A 69 -25.16 -21.39 1.20
C ALA A 69 -25.16 -19.88 0.83
N GLN A 70 -24.71 -19.02 1.75
CA GLN A 70 -24.46 -17.60 1.58
C GLN A 70 -22.95 -17.27 1.52
N GLY A 71 -22.11 -18.29 1.34
CA GLY A 71 -20.67 -18.12 1.24
C GLY A 71 -20.23 -17.36 -0.02
N PRO A 72 -18.99 -16.83 -0.04
CA PRO A 72 -18.43 -16.16 -1.20
C PRO A 72 -18.39 -17.09 -2.42
N PRO A 73 -18.50 -16.55 -3.65
CA PRO A 73 -18.57 -17.35 -4.87
C PRO A 73 -17.28 -18.16 -5.07
N PRO A 74 -17.37 -19.46 -5.42
CA PRO A 74 -16.21 -20.35 -5.49
C PRO A 74 -15.23 -20.00 -6.62
N ASN A 75 -15.71 -19.37 -7.70
CA ASN A 75 -14.88 -18.87 -8.79
C ASN A 75 -14.41 -17.41 -8.57
N GLY A 76 -14.81 -16.77 -7.47
CA GLY A 76 -14.45 -15.40 -7.18
C GLY A 76 -15.26 -14.32 -7.90
N VAL A 77 -16.33 -14.69 -8.59
CA VAL A 77 -17.20 -13.77 -9.34
C VAL A 77 -18.64 -13.98 -8.87
N PHE A 78 -19.27 -12.93 -8.37
CA PHE A 78 -20.67 -13.00 -7.95
C PHE A 78 -21.61 -13.20 -9.13
N GLY A 79 -22.70 -13.95 -8.91
CA GLY A 79 -23.82 -13.97 -9.84
C GLY A 79 -24.60 -12.65 -9.82
N PRO A 80 -25.49 -12.43 -10.80
CA PRO A 80 -26.28 -11.20 -10.89
C PRO A 80 -27.02 -10.87 -9.58
N GLY A 81 -26.74 -9.69 -9.02
CA GLY A 81 -27.35 -9.17 -7.80
C GLY A 81 -26.89 -9.82 -6.49
N GLU A 82 -26.04 -10.86 -6.52
CA GLU A 82 -25.51 -11.49 -5.31
C GLU A 82 -24.54 -10.58 -4.57
N ALA A 83 -23.72 -9.83 -5.32
CA ALA A 83 -22.84 -8.83 -4.73
C ALA A 83 -23.62 -7.76 -3.96
N ASP A 84 -24.83 -7.37 -4.42
CA ASP A 84 -25.66 -6.36 -3.74
C ASP A 84 -26.22 -6.88 -2.41
N LYS A 85 -26.48 -8.19 -2.33
CA LYS A 85 -26.86 -8.85 -1.08
C LYS A 85 -25.68 -8.98 -0.12
N ALA A 86 -24.48 -9.23 -0.65
CA ALA A 86 -23.26 -9.33 0.15
C ALA A 86 -22.83 -7.97 0.73
N HIS A 87 -22.86 -6.91 -0.09
CA HIS A 87 -22.60 -5.54 0.33
C HIS A 87 -23.31 -4.58 -0.64
N ALA A 88 -24.30 -3.82 -0.20
CA ALA A 88 -25.07 -2.97 -1.11
C ALA A 88 -24.21 -1.85 -1.74
N PRO A 89 -24.53 -1.38 -2.96
CA PRO A 89 -23.87 -0.21 -3.55
C PRO A 89 -23.91 0.99 -2.60
N ASN A 90 -22.75 1.62 -2.38
CA ASN A 90 -22.57 2.77 -1.48
C ASN A 90 -22.89 2.50 0.01
N ALA A 91 -23.13 1.24 0.41
CA ALA A 91 -23.23 0.93 1.83
C ALA A 91 -21.90 1.26 2.52
N PRO A 92 -21.94 1.84 3.73
CA PRO A 92 -20.74 2.13 4.48
C PRO A 92 -19.95 0.84 4.71
N LEU A 93 -18.65 0.98 4.92
CA LEU A 93 -17.81 -0.12 5.34
C LEU A 93 -18.40 -0.76 6.61
N ALA A 94 -18.47 -2.08 6.63
CA ALA A 94 -18.94 -2.84 7.78
C ALA A 94 -17.76 -3.49 8.51
N VAL A 95 -17.80 -3.50 9.84
CA VAL A 95 -16.78 -4.12 10.70
C VAL A 95 -17.46 -5.07 11.67
N GLU A 96 -17.00 -6.31 11.69
CA GLU A 96 -17.48 -7.35 12.59
C GLU A 96 -16.31 -7.86 13.45
N MET A 97 -16.51 -7.89 14.77
CA MET A 97 -15.54 -8.45 15.68
C MET A 97 -15.60 -9.99 15.64
N VAL A 98 -14.49 -10.65 15.32
CA VAL A 98 -14.38 -12.11 15.32
C VAL A 98 -13.86 -12.62 16.66
N SER A 99 -12.82 -11.96 17.19
CA SER A 99 -12.22 -12.28 18.50
C SER A 99 -11.67 -11.01 19.14
N LYS A 100 -11.86 -10.83 20.45
CA LYS A 100 -11.33 -9.68 21.20
C LYS A 100 -9.86 -9.83 21.62
N GLY A 101 -9.26 -11.00 21.38
CA GLY A 101 -7.89 -11.30 21.82
C GLY A 101 -7.75 -11.50 23.33
N SER A 102 -6.51 -11.71 23.77
CA SER A 102 -6.14 -11.90 25.18
C SER A 102 -6.10 -10.58 25.95
N GLU A 103 -6.13 -10.66 27.28
CA GLU A 103 -5.83 -9.50 28.14
C GLU A 103 -4.32 -9.19 28.15
N PRO A 104 -3.90 -7.93 28.38
CA PRO A 104 -4.73 -6.74 28.57
C PRO A 104 -5.30 -6.21 27.24
N ARG A 105 -6.60 -5.84 27.26
CA ARG A 105 -7.26 -5.19 26.13
C ARG A 105 -7.16 -3.67 26.23
N GLN A 106 -6.92 -3.03 25.09
CA GLN A 106 -6.88 -1.57 24.98
C GLN A 106 -7.72 -1.09 23.80
N LYS A 107 -8.32 0.10 23.96
CA LYS A 107 -8.98 0.76 22.84
C LYS A 107 -7.91 1.30 21.90
N ILE A 108 -7.98 0.90 20.63
CA ILE A 108 -7.07 1.39 19.61
C ILE A 108 -7.61 2.75 19.12
N SER A 109 -7.00 3.84 19.59
CA SER A 109 -7.27 5.20 19.08
C SER A 109 -6.55 5.44 17.76
N VAL A 110 -7.03 6.42 16.99
CA VAL A 110 -6.37 6.89 15.77
C VAL A 110 -6.23 8.41 15.88
N ASN A 111 -4.99 8.90 16.00
CA ASN A 111 -4.73 10.34 15.96
C ASN A 111 -4.83 10.85 14.52
N ARG A 112 -5.90 11.59 14.22
CA ARG A 112 -6.21 12.11 12.89
C ARG A 112 -5.67 13.52 12.65
N ASP A 113 -4.98 14.12 13.61
CA ASP A 113 -4.32 15.41 13.42
C ASP A 113 -2.99 15.23 12.68
N LEU A 114 -3.03 15.47 11.38
CA LEU A 114 -1.89 15.60 10.49
C LEU A 114 -1.77 17.03 9.96
N SER A 115 -2.22 18.04 10.71
CA SER A 115 -2.18 19.44 10.28
C SER A 115 -0.76 19.97 10.07
N LYS A 116 0.22 19.43 10.79
CA LYS A 116 1.65 19.69 10.59
C LYS A 116 2.24 18.91 9.41
N GLY A 117 1.48 17.96 8.88
CA GLY A 117 1.88 17.02 7.84
C GLY A 117 2.73 15.87 8.39
N ALA A 118 2.60 14.71 7.75
CA ALA A 118 3.43 13.55 8.01
C ALA A 118 3.97 12.98 6.69
N SER A 119 5.24 12.56 6.70
CA SER A 119 5.88 11.95 5.54
C SER A 119 5.63 10.45 5.53
N LEU A 120 5.38 9.89 4.35
CA LEU A 120 5.18 8.47 4.13
C LEU A 120 5.94 8.04 2.89
N THR A 121 6.81 7.04 3.01
CA THR A 121 7.50 6.43 1.87
C THR A 121 6.80 5.12 1.53
N VAL A 122 6.43 4.96 0.26
CA VAL A 122 5.74 3.77 -0.24
C VAL A 122 6.50 3.24 -1.45
N LEU A 123 6.92 1.97 -1.41
CA LEU A 123 7.46 1.29 -2.58
C LEU A 123 6.36 0.42 -3.19
N VAL A 124 6.07 0.58 -4.47
CA VAL A 124 5.08 -0.22 -5.21
C VAL A 124 5.77 -0.98 -6.33
N SER A 125 5.68 -2.30 -6.30
CA SER A 125 6.15 -3.19 -7.37
C SER A 125 4.95 -3.84 -8.05
N MET A 126 4.91 -3.79 -9.38
CA MET A 126 3.84 -4.39 -10.18
C MET A 126 4.41 -5.40 -11.17
N ALA A 127 3.94 -6.65 -11.10
CA ALA A 127 4.15 -7.65 -12.14
C ALA A 127 2.96 -7.68 -13.10
N LEU A 128 3.25 -7.59 -14.40
CA LEU A 128 2.29 -7.69 -15.50
C LEU A 128 2.45 -9.05 -16.21
N PRO A 129 1.45 -9.49 -17.00
CA PRO A 129 1.53 -10.77 -17.72
C PRO A 129 2.76 -10.90 -18.62
N ASN A 130 3.19 -9.78 -19.23
CA ASN A 130 4.26 -9.77 -20.23
C ASN A 130 5.59 -9.16 -19.70
N GLY A 131 5.72 -8.98 -18.39
CA GLY A 131 6.94 -8.43 -17.79
C GLY A 131 6.75 -7.84 -16.40
N GLN A 132 7.85 -7.39 -15.80
CA GLN A 132 7.82 -6.71 -14.52
C GLN A 132 8.12 -5.23 -14.72
N LEU A 133 7.30 -4.35 -14.13
CA LEU A 133 7.63 -2.93 -14.08
C LEU A 133 8.68 -2.70 -12.99
N PRO A 134 9.61 -1.76 -13.17
CA PRO A 134 10.53 -1.39 -12.11
C PRO A 134 9.73 -0.92 -10.88
N PRO A 135 10.13 -1.31 -9.65
CA PRO A 135 9.50 -0.81 -8.45
C PRO A 135 9.56 0.72 -8.41
N VAL A 136 8.46 1.36 -8.03
CA VAL A 136 8.37 2.81 -7.92
C VAL A 136 8.28 3.18 -6.44
N GLY A 137 9.26 3.96 -5.98
CA GLY A 137 9.26 4.57 -4.67
C GLY A 137 8.54 5.92 -4.73
N PHE A 138 7.58 6.13 -3.85
CA PHE A 138 6.84 7.37 -3.66
C PHE A 138 7.23 8.00 -2.34
N GLU A 139 7.51 9.30 -2.38
CA GLU A 139 7.55 10.14 -1.19
C GLU A 139 6.25 10.93 -1.10
N LEU A 140 5.48 10.69 -0.04
CA LEU A 140 4.17 11.30 0.17
C LEU A 140 4.21 12.25 1.36
N LYS A 141 3.42 13.32 1.29
CA LYS A 141 3.04 14.12 2.45
C LYS A 141 1.55 13.97 2.69
N ALA A 142 1.19 13.35 3.82
CA ALA A 142 -0.18 13.25 4.30
C ALA A 142 -0.52 14.47 5.16
N THR A 143 -1.67 15.09 4.95
CA THR A 143 -2.16 16.25 5.73
C THR A 143 -3.66 16.18 5.97
N THR A 144 -4.10 16.63 7.14
CA THR A 144 -5.51 16.93 7.44
C THR A 144 -5.66 18.43 7.79
N PRO A 145 -6.86 19.02 7.68
CA PRO A 145 -7.09 20.37 8.18
C PRO A 145 -6.78 20.48 9.67
N LYS A 146 -6.32 21.67 10.08
CA LYS A 146 -6.17 21.97 11.50
C LYS A 146 -7.54 21.93 12.19
N PRO A 147 -7.71 21.20 13.30
CA PRO A 147 -8.96 21.21 14.05
C PRO A 147 -9.25 22.61 14.59
N GLU A 148 -10.54 22.96 14.68
CA GLU A 148 -11.00 24.17 15.34
C GLU A 148 -11.05 23.91 16.86
N GLY A 149 -10.01 24.34 17.57
CA GLY A 149 -9.87 24.08 19.02
C GLY A 149 -9.04 22.84 19.33
N ASP A 150 -9.12 22.38 20.59
CA ASP A 150 -8.31 21.28 21.11
C ASP A 150 -9.00 19.90 20.99
N GLU A 151 -10.27 19.87 20.56
CA GLU A 151 -11.03 18.63 20.39
C GLU A 151 -10.89 18.05 18.97
N LEU A 152 -10.67 16.74 18.87
CA LEU A 152 -10.67 16.04 17.58
C LEU A 152 -12.09 16.02 16.98
N PRO A 153 -12.25 16.25 15.66
CA PRO A 153 -13.57 16.22 15.03
C PRO A 153 -14.28 14.89 15.25
N THR A 154 -15.57 14.88 15.58
CA THR A 154 -16.31 13.63 15.82
C THR A 154 -16.68 12.88 14.53
N GLY A 155 -16.74 13.59 13.39
CA GLY A 155 -17.06 13.04 12.08
C GLY A 155 -15.82 12.72 11.22
N PRO A 156 -16.06 12.31 9.95
CA PRO A 156 -14.99 12.18 8.96
C PRO A 156 -14.28 13.52 8.71
N VAL A 157 -12.97 13.46 8.48
CA VAL A 157 -12.15 14.63 8.13
C VAL A 157 -11.47 14.42 6.78
N PRO A 158 -11.32 15.45 5.94
CA PRO A 158 -10.62 15.26 4.67
C PRO A 158 -9.13 15.04 4.94
N ILE A 159 -8.55 14.06 4.24
CA ILE A 159 -7.11 13.78 4.23
C ILE A 159 -6.59 13.91 2.80
N THR A 160 -5.40 14.48 2.65
CA THR A 160 -4.70 14.61 1.36
C THR A 160 -3.34 13.92 1.44
N PHE A 161 -3.06 13.04 0.49
CA PHE A 161 -1.73 12.47 0.23
C PHE A 161 -1.17 13.13 -1.02
N ALA A 162 -0.24 14.07 -0.84
CA ALA A 162 0.43 14.74 -1.96
C ALA A 162 1.73 14.00 -2.31
N ILE A 163 1.90 13.63 -3.59
CA ILE A 163 3.14 13.03 -4.10
C ILE A 163 4.21 14.13 -4.19
N LYS A 164 5.25 14.01 -3.38
CA LYS A 164 6.40 14.93 -3.32
C LYS A 164 7.50 14.52 -4.27
N ASP A 165 7.69 13.22 -4.41
CA ASP A 165 8.60 12.63 -5.38
C ASP A 165 8.13 11.22 -5.77
N ALA A 166 8.53 10.79 -6.96
CA ALA A 166 8.33 9.43 -7.44
C ALA A 166 9.50 9.05 -8.35
N ALA A 167 10.19 7.98 -7.99
CA ALA A 167 11.34 7.49 -8.75
C ALA A 167 11.34 5.97 -8.78
N ALA A 168 11.87 5.41 -9.84
CA ALA A 168 12.07 3.97 -9.87
C ALA A 168 13.27 3.59 -8.98
N VAL A 169 13.11 2.47 -8.26
CA VAL A 169 14.05 1.95 -7.29
C VAL A 169 14.71 0.71 -7.87
N ALA A 170 16.04 0.63 -7.76
CA ALA A 170 16.80 -0.53 -8.20
C ALA A 170 16.31 -1.80 -7.46
N ALA A 171 16.08 -2.87 -8.22
CA ALA A 171 15.68 -4.16 -7.68
C ALA A 171 16.47 -5.28 -8.36
N GLN A 172 16.80 -6.31 -7.59
CA GLN A 172 17.58 -7.44 -8.10
C GLN A 172 16.83 -8.15 -9.23
N GLY A 173 17.51 -8.35 -10.36
CA GLY A 173 16.93 -9.03 -11.52
C GLY A 173 16.03 -8.15 -12.40
N VAL A 174 15.83 -6.88 -12.03
CA VAL A 174 15.12 -5.90 -12.85
C VAL A 174 16.15 -4.95 -13.45
N PRO A 175 16.23 -4.81 -14.80
CA PRO A 175 17.10 -3.83 -15.43
C PRO A 175 16.83 -2.43 -14.87
N GLU A 176 17.91 -1.67 -14.67
CA GLU A 176 17.77 -0.30 -14.20
C GLU A 176 16.96 0.52 -15.23
N PRO A 177 15.93 1.26 -14.80
CA PRO A 177 15.11 2.03 -15.72
C PRO A 177 15.93 3.15 -16.34
N GLY A 178 15.83 3.29 -17.66
CA GLY A 178 16.50 4.36 -18.39
C GLY A 178 16.02 5.76 -17.95
N PRO A 179 16.77 6.82 -18.30
CA PRO A 179 16.47 8.20 -17.89
C PRO A 179 15.10 8.69 -18.35
N GLU A 180 14.57 8.14 -19.45
CA GLU A 180 13.22 8.44 -19.93
C GLU A 180 12.14 7.98 -18.94
N ILE A 181 12.27 6.78 -18.36
CA ILE A 181 11.33 6.26 -17.36
C ILE A 181 11.40 7.11 -16.09
N GLN A 182 12.60 7.47 -15.63
CA GLN A 182 12.75 8.34 -14.45
C GLN A 182 12.12 9.72 -14.69
N LYS A 183 12.31 10.30 -15.88
CA LYS A 183 11.66 11.56 -16.26
C LYS A 183 10.12 11.43 -16.27
N MET A 184 9.59 10.32 -16.79
CA MET A 184 8.15 10.04 -16.77
C MET A 184 7.61 9.91 -15.35
N LEU A 185 8.27 9.15 -14.46
CA LEU A 185 7.86 9.02 -13.06
C LEU A 185 7.91 10.35 -12.31
N GLY A 186 8.90 11.20 -12.60
CA GLY A 186 8.98 12.55 -12.04
C GLY A 186 7.76 13.44 -12.35
N THR A 187 6.99 13.15 -13.41
CA THR A 187 5.73 13.87 -13.71
C THR A 187 4.62 13.60 -12.69
N LEU A 188 4.73 12.52 -11.91
CA LEU A 188 3.76 12.19 -10.86
C LEU A 188 3.80 13.18 -9.69
N LYS A 189 4.92 13.90 -9.53
CA LYS A 189 5.07 14.94 -8.52
C LYS A 189 3.97 15.99 -8.64
N GLY A 190 3.35 16.31 -7.51
CA GLY A 190 2.24 17.26 -7.45
C GLY A 190 0.87 16.62 -7.61
N SER A 191 0.78 15.36 -8.05
CA SER A 191 -0.47 14.60 -7.99
C SER A 191 -0.91 14.40 -6.53
N LYS A 192 -2.21 14.28 -6.32
CA LYS A 192 -2.83 14.16 -4.99
C LYS A 192 -3.86 13.04 -4.98
N ILE A 193 -3.94 12.39 -3.83
CA ILE A 193 -5.05 11.50 -3.48
C ILE A 193 -5.76 12.16 -2.30
N THR A 194 -7.04 12.46 -2.48
CA THR A 194 -7.89 13.02 -1.42
C THR A 194 -8.93 12.00 -1.00
N ALA A 195 -9.25 11.93 0.29
CA ALA A 195 -10.23 11.00 0.83
C ALA A 195 -10.85 11.58 2.11
N GLN A 196 -11.90 10.93 2.61
CA GLN A 196 -12.49 11.17 3.93
C GLN A 196 -11.97 10.13 4.92
N LEU A 197 -11.39 10.59 6.02
CA LEU A 197 -10.85 9.78 7.10
C LEU A 197 -11.84 9.72 8.27
N ALA A 198 -12.46 8.55 8.44
CA ALA A 198 -13.42 8.30 9.50
C ALA A 198 -12.76 8.16 10.89
N PRO A 199 -13.53 8.26 11.99
CA PRO A 199 -13.00 8.12 13.36
C PRO A 199 -12.34 6.78 13.67
N ASP A 200 -12.73 5.71 12.97
CA ASP A 200 -12.14 4.37 13.09
C ASP A 200 -10.84 4.20 12.28
N GLY A 201 -10.42 5.25 11.56
CA GLY A 201 -9.23 5.23 10.71
C GLY A 201 -9.44 4.76 9.28
N SER A 202 -10.68 4.40 8.88
CA SER A 202 -10.96 4.01 7.50
C SER A 202 -10.99 5.21 6.53
N LEU A 203 -10.62 4.95 5.27
CA LEU A 203 -10.75 5.89 4.16
C LEU A 203 -12.02 5.64 3.35
N SER A 204 -12.59 6.71 2.80
CA SER A 204 -13.71 6.64 1.85
C SER A 204 -13.71 7.84 0.90
N GLY A 205 -14.43 7.73 -0.21
CA GLY A 205 -14.63 8.85 -1.14
C GLY A 205 -13.33 9.30 -1.80
N GLU A 206 -12.46 8.36 -2.14
CA GLU A 206 -11.17 8.63 -2.76
C GLU A 206 -11.33 9.36 -4.10
N LYS A 207 -10.55 10.42 -4.28
CA LYS A 207 -10.44 11.19 -5.51
C LYS A 207 -8.98 11.42 -5.84
N ILE A 208 -8.61 11.11 -7.08
CA ILE A 208 -7.27 11.31 -7.63
C ILE A 208 -7.25 12.60 -8.44
N GLU A 209 -6.30 13.48 -8.14
CA GLU A 209 -5.99 14.68 -8.90
C GLU A 209 -4.59 14.52 -9.48
N LEU A 210 -4.50 14.27 -10.79
CA LEU A 210 -3.22 14.09 -11.47
C LEU A 210 -2.53 15.44 -11.70
N GLY A 211 -1.19 15.45 -11.67
CA GLY A 211 -0.41 16.58 -12.16
C GLY A 211 -0.65 16.83 -13.66
N GLU A 212 -0.52 18.08 -14.11
CA GLU A 212 -0.83 18.50 -15.49
C GLU A 212 -0.05 17.72 -16.56
N ASP A 213 1.16 17.26 -16.22
CA ASP A 213 2.07 16.55 -17.12
C ASP A 213 1.88 15.02 -17.10
N VAL A 214 1.01 14.47 -16.24
CA VAL A 214 0.79 13.03 -16.13
C VAL A 214 -0.04 12.54 -17.31
N LYS A 215 0.48 11.57 -18.04
CA LYS A 215 -0.19 10.93 -19.18
C LYS A 215 -0.35 9.43 -18.95
N PRO A 216 -1.37 8.78 -19.54
CA PRO A 216 -1.40 7.33 -19.62
C PRO A 216 -0.11 6.77 -20.27
N PRO A 217 0.44 5.64 -19.79
CA PRO A 217 -0.08 4.79 -18.70
C PRO A 217 0.47 5.14 -17.31
N ILE A 218 1.17 6.27 -17.14
CA ILE A 218 1.84 6.65 -15.89
C ILE A 218 0.85 6.94 -14.76
N ASP A 219 -0.37 7.37 -15.10
CA ASP A 219 -1.49 7.55 -14.17
C ASP A 219 -1.84 6.28 -13.37
N GLN A 220 -1.62 5.09 -13.94
CA GLN A 220 -1.86 3.81 -13.29
C GLN A 220 -1.04 3.62 -12.00
N PHE A 221 0.12 4.26 -11.89
CA PHE A 221 0.93 4.25 -10.67
C PHE A 221 0.23 4.99 -9.52
N VAL A 222 -0.46 6.10 -9.80
CA VAL A 222 -1.22 6.84 -8.78
C VAL A 222 -2.48 6.08 -8.37
N ILE A 223 -3.15 5.44 -9.34
CA ILE A 223 -4.28 4.55 -9.07
C ILE A 223 -3.85 3.38 -8.18
N GLY A 224 -2.74 2.72 -8.54
CA GLY A 224 -2.14 1.66 -7.74
C GLY A 224 -1.81 2.14 -6.33
N LEU A 225 -1.20 3.31 -6.19
CA LEU A 225 -0.92 3.91 -4.90
C LEU A 225 -2.20 4.19 -4.08
N SER A 226 -3.26 4.71 -4.70
CA SER A 226 -4.55 4.93 -4.02
C SER A 226 -5.14 3.62 -3.51
N ASN A 227 -5.13 2.57 -4.33
CA ASN A 227 -5.61 1.25 -3.92
C ASN A 227 -4.81 0.75 -2.72
N VAL A 228 -3.48 0.88 -2.75
CA VAL A 228 -2.59 0.51 -1.66
C VAL A 228 -2.91 1.26 -0.37
N LEU A 229 -3.10 2.58 -0.43
CA LEU A 229 -3.47 3.38 0.74
C LEU A 229 -4.80 2.90 1.34
N SER A 230 -5.80 2.59 0.51
CA SER A 230 -7.10 2.05 0.99
C SER A 230 -6.96 0.73 1.78
N LEU A 231 -5.90 -0.06 1.51
CA LEU A 231 -5.66 -1.33 2.17
C LEU A 231 -4.96 -1.18 3.52
N TYR A 232 -4.09 -0.18 3.68
CA TYR A 232 -3.42 0.11 4.95
C TYR A 232 -4.33 0.78 5.98
N PHE A 233 -5.30 1.57 5.51
CA PHE A 233 -6.28 2.24 6.36
C PHE A 233 -7.45 1.29 6.66
N SER A 234 -7.12 0.18 7.32
CA SER A 234 -8.10 -0.77 7.84
C SER A 234 -8.85 -0.13 9.02
N PRO A 235 -10.18 -0.25 9.08
CA PRO A 235 -10.96 0.26 10.21
C PRO A 235 -10.54 -0.44 11.52
N MET A 236 -10.47 0.34 12.60
CA MET A 236 -10.22 -0.17 13.94
C MET A 236 -11.54 -0.50 14.63
N PRO A 237 -11.62 -1.58 15.41
CA PRO A 237 -12.84 -1.90 16.15
C PRO A 237 -13.12 -0.85 17.23
N ALA A 238 -14.39 -0.58 17.50
CA ALA A 238 -14.80 0.34 18.56
C ALA A 238 -14.50 -0.21 19.97
N GLU A 239 -14.50 -1.54 20.11
CA GLU A 239 -14.24 -2.24 21.37
C GLU A 239 -12.74 -2.32 21.68
N PRO A 240 -12.36 -2.32 22.97
CA PRO A 240 -10.99 -2.66 23.38
C PRO A 240 -10.59 -4.06 22.93
N VAL A 241 -9.38 -4.17 22.39
CA VAL A 241 -8.80 -5.41 21.86
C VAL A 241 -7.40 -5.63 22.42
N GLY A 242 -7.00 -6.89 22.54
CA GLY A 242 -5.64 -7.28 22.92
C GLY A 242 -5.00 -8.21 21.89
N PRO A 243 -3.79 -8.71 22.15
CA PRO A 243 -3.09 -9.60 21.22
C PRO A 243 -3.94 -10.80 20.80
N GLY A 244 -3.88 -11.15 19.52
CA GLY A 244 -4.72 -12.18 18.88
C GLY A 244 -6.15 -11.73 18.54
N ALA A 245 -6.54 -10.48 18.85
CA ALA A 245 -7.84 -9.97 18.43
C ALA A 245 -7.94 -9.94 16.91
N THR A 246 -9.08 -10.34 16.38
CA THR A 246 -9.34 -10.40 14.94
C THR A 246 -10.70 -9.80 14.64
N TRP A 247 -10.79 -9.00 13.60
CA TRP A 247 -12.04 -8.45 13.08
C TRP A 247 -12.06 -8.52 11.56
N LEU A 248 -13.26 -8.63 11.02
CA LEU A 248 -13.54 -8.69 9.60
C LEU A 248 -14.13 -7.36 9.15
N ALA A 249 -13.45 -6.67 8.25
CA ALA A 249 -13.99 -5.53 7.54
C ALA A 249 -14.43 -5.96 6.13
N HIS A 250 -15.58 -5.48 5.67
CA HIS A 250 -15.99 -5.67 4.29
C HIS A 250 -16.61 -4.41 3.67
N ASP A 251 -16.30 -4.21 2.40
CA ASP A 251 -16.70 -3.04 1.62
C ASP A 251 -16.75 -3.34 0.12
N ARG A 252 -17.27 -2.38 -0.65
CA ARG A 252 -17.06 -2.31 -2.09
C ARG A 252 -15.90 -1.39 -2.43
N ALA A 253 -15.12 -1.76 -3.43
CA ALA A 253 -14.02 -0.95 -3.92
C ALA A 253 -13.81 -1.10 -5.43
N ASP A 254 -13.09 -0.14 -6.00
CA ASP A 254 -12.45 -0.27 -7.29
C ASP A 254 -11.05 -0.87 -7.11
N PHE A 255 -10.75 -1.96 -7.81
CA PHE A 255 -9.43 -2.58 -7.80
C PHE A 255 -9.03 -2.99 -9.22
N ALA A 256 -7.95 -2.39 -9.72
CA ALA A 256 -7.45 -2.62 -11.09
C ALA A 256 -8.51 -2.47 -12.20
N GLY A 257 -9.45 -1.54 -12.03
CA GLY A 257 -10.55 -1.29 -12.96
C GLY A 257 -11.78 -2.19 -12.77
N MET A 258 -11.73 -3.15 -11.83
CA MET A 258 -12.87 -3.99 -11.46
C MET A 258 -13.54 -3.45 -10.20
N LYS A 259 -14.87 -3.52 -10.14
CA LYS A 259 -15.60 -3.32 -8.87
C LYS A 259 -15.59 -4.65 -8.12
N VAL A 260 -15.14 -4.62 -6.89
CA VAL A 260 -15.04 -5.81 -6.05
C VAL A 260 -15.78 -5.62 -4.74
N VAL A 261 -16.27 -6.72 -4.16
CA VAL A 261 -16.50 -6.81 -2.71
C VAL A 261 -15.21 -7.33 -2.09
N ARG A 262 -14.69 -6.63 -1.09
CA ARG A 262 -13.47 -7.01 -0.39
C ARG A 262 -13.81 -7.46 1.02
N TYR A 263 -13.12 -8.49 1.49
CA TYR A 263 -13.17 -8.99 2.85
C TYR A 263 -11.75 -8.92 3.42
N ARG A 264 -11.58 -8.23 4.54
CA ARG A 264 -10.30 -7.94 5.18
C ARG A 264 -10.34 -8.43 6.63
N ALA A 265 -9.73 -9.57 6.90
CA ALA A 265 -9.50 -10.05 8.25
C ALA A 265 -8.22 -9.41 8.79
N THR A 266 -8.37 -8.49 9.74
CA THR A 266 -7.24 -7.84 10.41
C THR A 266 -7.05 -8.47 11.79
N THR A 267 -5.81 -8.81 12.14
CA THR A 267 -5.45 -9.36 13.46
C THR A 267 -4.43 -8.46 14.14
N LEU A 268 -4.69 -8.08 15.40
CA LEU A 268 -3.69 -7.46 16.27
C LEU A 268 -2.71 -8.56 16.75
N GLN A 269 -1.53 -8.60 16.16
CA GLN A 269 -0.52 -9.63 16.46
C GLN A 269 0.15 -9.39 17.81
N ALA A 270 0.57 -8.16 18.05
CA ALA A 270 1.27 -7.77 19.27
C ALA A 270 0.98 -6.31 19.62
N ALA A 271 1.05 -6.03 20.92
CA ALA A 271 0.99 -4.69 21.49
C ALA A 271 2.14 -4.54 22.48
N GLU A 272 3.23 -3.91 22.04
CA GLU A 272 4.49 -3.83 22.78
C GLU A 272 4.91 -2.37 22.90
N GLY A 273 4.96 -1.85 24.14
CA GLY A 273 5.30 -0.46 24.39
C GLY A 273 4.33 0.50 23.69
N ASP A 274 4.87 1.35 22.81
CA ASP A 274 4.14 2.33 22.01
C ASP A 274 3.80 1.81 20.59
N GLN A 275 3.99 0.53 20.31
CA GLN A 275 3.80 -0.07 18.99
C GLN A 275 2.74 -1.16 18.97
N LEU A 276 1.99 -1.19 17.87
CA LEU A 276 1.00 -2.20 17.55
C LEU A 276 1.39 -2.86 16.23
N ALA A 277 1.50 -4.19 16.24
CA ALA A 277 1.78 -5.00 15.05
C ALA A 277 0.50 -5.67 14.56
N PHE A 278 0.21 -5.56 13.27
CA PHE A 278 -0.99 -6.10 12.65
C PHE A 278 -0.63 -7.08 11.53
N SER A 279 -1.53 -8.02 11.27
CA SER A 279 -1.60 -8.74 10.00
C SER A 279 -2.95 -8.52 9.32
N LEU A 280 -2.95 -8.70 8.01
CA LEU A 280 -4.13 -8.67 7.15
C LEU A 280 -4.14 -9.91 6.27
N ASP A 281 -5.27 -10.59 6.25
CA ASP A 281 -5.64 -11.53 5.20
C ASP A 281 -6.83 -10.93 4.44
N MET A 282 -6.71 -10.85 3.12
CA MET A 282 -7.73 -10.23 2.28
C MET A 282 -8.09 -11.11 1.09
N ARG A 283 -9.40 -11.16 0.83
CA ARG A 283 -10.00 -11.72 -0.39
C ARG A 283 -10.89 -10.68 -1.07
N MET A 284 -10.93 -10.74 -2.39
CA MET A 284 -11.72 -9.85 -3.25
C MET A 284 -12.52 -10.70 -4.23
N TYR A 285 -13.73 -10.24 -4.52
CA TYR A 285 -14.69 -10.93 -5.35
C TYR A 285 -15.25 -9.94 -6.36
N ALA A 286 -15.18 -10.23 -7.65
CA ALA A 286 -15.75 -9.38 -8.68
C ALA A 286 -17.27 -9.36 -8.54
N ILE A 287 -17.90 -8.19 -8.74
CA ILE A 287 -19.35 -8.07 -8.56
C ILE A 287 -20.15 -8.70 -9.71
N ASP A 288 -19.53 -8.90 -10.88
CA ASP A 288 -20.10 -9.57 -12.05
C ASP A 288 -19.00 -10.01 -13.05
N GLU A 289 -19.40 -10.80 -14.07
CA GLU A 289 -18.51 -11.37 -15.10
C GLU A 289 -18.17 -10.40 -16.26
N THR A 290 -18.86 -9.27 -16.35
CA THR A 290 -18.66 -8.26 -17.41
C THR A 290 -17.46 -7.36 -17.13
N GLN A 291 -16.90 -7.48 -15.93
CA GLN A 291 -15.79 -6.66 -15.49
C GLN A 291 -14.47 -7.16 -16.06
N MET A 292 -13.67 -6.24 -16.57
CA MET A 292 -12.36 -6.55 -17.12
C MET A 292 -11.29 -5.75 -16.38
N PRO A 293 -10.15 -6.35 -16.03
CA PRO A 293 -9.01 -5.58 -15.57
C PRO A 293 -8.64 -4.53 -16.63
N SER A 294 -8.34 -3.30 -16.21
CA SER A 294 -8.14 -2.14 -17.10
C SER A 294 -7.03 -2.33 -18.15
N ILE A 295 -6.13 -3.30 -17.95
CA ILE A 295 -5.04 -3.59 -18.87
C ILE A 295 -5.44 -4.51 -20.03
N VAL A 296 -6.59 -5.17 -19.97
CA VAL A 296 -7.02 -6.11 -20.99
C VAL A 296 -7.68 -5.33 -22.12
N GLN A 297 -7.17 -5.52 -23.33
CA GLN A 297 -7.75 -4.95 -24.54
C GLN A 297 -8.63 -6.00 -25.24
N GLY A 298 -9.75 -5.56 -25.83
CA GLY A 298 -10.66 -6.40 -26.60
C GLY A 298 -11.82 -6.97 -25.78
N GLU A 299 -12.62 -7.82 -26.44
CA GLU A 299 -13.76 -8.48 -25.83
C GLU A 299 -13.32 -9.74 -25.09
N ALA A 300 -13.57 -9.78 -23.79
CA ALA A 300 -13.37 -10.95 -22.96
C ALA A 300 -14.39 -10.95 -21.81
N VAL A 301 -14.58 -12.12 -21.20
CA VAL A 301 -15.49 -12.33 -20.06
C VAL A 301 -14.67 -12.81 -18.87
N LEU A 302 -14.90 -12.24 -17.70
CA LEU A 302 -14.24 -12.68 -16.47
C LEU A 302 -14.90 -13.96 -15.96
N MET A 303 -14.25 -15.09 -16.18
CA MET A 303 -14.74 -16.41 -15.77
C MET A 303 -14.36 -16.76 -14.32
N GLY A 304 -13.31 -16.12 -13.80
CA GLY A 304 -12.87 -16.34 -12.42
C GLY A 304 -11.91 -15.27 -11.94
N LEU A 305 -11.92 -15.03 -10.64
CA LEU A 305 -11.01 -14.11 -9.95
C LEU A 305 -10.48 -14.81 -8.70
N ALA A 306 -9.16 -15.00 -8.62
CA ALA A 306 -8.53 -15.51 -7.41
C ALA A 306 -7.64 -14.44 -6.80
N THR A 307 -7.87 -14.14 -5.53
CA THR A 307 -7.05 -13.22 -4.75
C THR A 307 -6.80 -13.81 -3.37
N GLU A 308 -5.54 -13.85 -2.96
CA GLU A 308 -5.14 -14.26 -1.60
C GLU A 308 -4.06 -13.29 -1.12
N SER A 309 -4.53 -12.15 -0.63
CA SER A 309 -3.66 -11.05 -0.26
C SER A 309 -3.27 -11.12 1.19
N LYS A 310 -2.00 -10.87 1.49
CA LYS A 310 -1.45 -10.93 2.85
C LYS A 310 -0.64 -9.68 3.13
N GLY A 311 -0.83 -9.11 4.31
CA GLY A 311 -0.11 -7.92 4.74
C GLY A 311 0.28 -7.97 6.21
N LYS A 312 1.33 -7.22 6.56
CA LYS A 312 1.77 -6.98 7.93
C LYS A 312 2.24 -5.54 8.03
N TRP A 313 1.92 -4.88 9.14
CA TRP A 313 2.41 -3.52 9.39
C TRP A 313 2.54 -3.26 10.88
N VAL A 314 3.35 -2.25 11.18
CA VAL A 314 3.54 -1.72 12.52
C VAL A 314 3.11 -0.26 12.50
N ARG A 315 2.38 0.16 13.53
CA ARG A 315 2.04 1.57 13.78
C ARG A 315 2.27 1.89 15.25
N ALA A 316 2.39 3.17 15.56
CA ALA A 316 2.30 3.62 16.94
C ALA A 316 0.88 3.38 17.47
N VAL A 317 0.72 3.23 18.80
CA VAL A 317 -0.58 3.02 19.46
C VAL A 317 -1.59 4.08 19.04
N ASP A 318 -1.20 5.36 19.06
CA ASP A 318 -2.05 6.48 18.61
C ASP A 318 -1.78 6.91 17.16
N GLY A 319 -0.81 6.30 16.48
CA GLY A 319 -0.42 6.69 15.13
C GLY A 319 -1.45 6.30 14.08
N LEU A 320 -1.81 7.24 13.21
CA LEU A 320 -2.61 6.97 12.02
C LEU A 320 -1.79 6.26 10.92
N LEU A 321 -0.59 6.76 10.65
CA LEU A 321 0.25 6.21 9.58
C LEU A 321 1.05 5.00 10.08
N PRO A 322 1.18 3.94 9.26
CA PRO A 322 2.11 2.86 9.54
C PRO A 322 3.55 3.37 9.58
N LEU A 323 4.30 2.92 10.59
CA LEU A 323 5.75 3.14 10.72
C LEU A 323 6.52 2.29 9.70
N SER A 324 6.03 1.07 9.48
CA SER A 324 6.55 0.15 8.48
C SER A 324 5.47 -0.85 8.08
N GLY A 325 5.64 -1.50 6.93
CA GLY A 325 4.78 -2.62 6.58
C GLY A 325 5.10 -3.21 5.23
N GLN A 326 4.52 -4.37 4.97
CA GLN A 326 4.57 -5.06 3.70
C GLN A 326 3.18 -5.60 3.36
N LEU A 327 2.77 -5.45 2.11
CA LEU A 327 1.53 -5.99 1.60
C LEU A 327 1.79 -6.70 0.27
N GLN A 328 1.24 -7.88 0.09
CA GLN A 328 1.27 -8.64 -1.15
C GLN A 328 -0.16 -8.87 -1.61
N VAL A 329 -0.45 -8.41 -2.82
CA VAL A 329 -1.79 -8.48 -3.44
C VAL A 329 -1.65 -9.24 -4.75
N PRO A 330 -1.57 -10.58 -4.72
CA PRO A 330 -1.65 -11.38 -5.92
C PRO A 330 -3.10 -11.40 -6.42
N LEU A 331 -3.26 -11.24 -7.73
CA LEU A 331 -4.53 -11.32 -8.42
C LEU A 331 -4.38 -12.19 -9.65
N VAL A 332 -5.26 -13.17 -9.80
CA VAL A 332 -5.32 -14.02 -11.00
C VAL A 332 -6.73 -13.91 -11.56
N ALA A 333 -6.87 -13.24 -12.70
CA ALA A 333 -8.11 -13.21 -13.46
C ALA A 333 -8.07 -14.31 -14.53
N GLN A 334 -9.13 -15.11 -14.63
CA GLN A 334 -9.32 -16.07 -15.71
C GLN A 334 -10.27 -15.45 -16.73
N LEU A 335 -9.76 -15.18 -17.93
CA LEU A 335 -10.50 -14.50 -18.97
C LEU A 335 -10.92 -15.49 -20.06
N GLY A 336 -12.20 -15.50 -20.43
CA GLY A 336 -12.73 -16.27 -21.54
C GLY A 336 -12.85 -15.42 -22.81
N SER A 337 -12.70 -16.06 -23.98
CA SER A 337 -13.00 -15.45 -25.28
C SER A 337 -14.46 -15.71 -25.66
N PRO A 338 -15.24 -14.68 -26.04
CA PRO A 338 -16.60 -14.87 -26.55
C PRO A 338 -16.65 -15.78 -27.79
N ASN A 339 -15.58 -15.77 -28.59
CA ASN A 339 -15.49 -16.50 -29.85
C ASN A 339 -14.94 -17.93 -29.70
N GLN A 340 -14.41 -18.28 -28.52
CA GLN A 340 -13.82 -19.60 -28.26
C GLN A 340 -14.27 -20.11 -26.88
N PRO A 341 -15.51 -20.63 -26.78
CA PRO A 341 -16.03 -21.18 -25.53
C PRO A 341 -15.11 -22.25 -24.95
N GLY A 342 -14.85 -22.18 -23.65
CA GLY A 342 -14.00 -23.13 -22.93
C GLY A 342 -12.50 -22.83 -22.97
N GLN A 343 -12.06 -21.86 -23.77
CA GLN A 343 -10.67 -21.38 -23.71
C GLN A 343 -10.56 -20.25 -22.69
N THR A 344 -9.71 -20.45 -21.67
CA THR A 344 -9.39 -19.41 -20.68
C THR A 344 -7.93 -18.96 -20.79
N MET A 345 -7.71 -17.68 -20.55
CA MET A 345 -6.39 -17.07 -20.47
C MET A 345 -6.19 -16.54 -19.04
N PRO A 346 -5.25 -17.09 -18.26
CA PRO A 346 -4.94 -16.55 -16.94
C PRO A 346 -4.12 -15.28 -17.06
N VAL A 347 -4.59 -14.21 -16.45
CA VAL A 347 -3.89 -12.92 -16.33
C VAL A 347 -3.49 -12.75 -14.88
N LYS A 348 -2.18 -12.78 -14.63
CA LYS A 348 -1.61 -12.66 -13.28
C LYS A 348 -1.09 -11.26 -13.05
N PHE A 349 -1.42 -10.73 -11.88
CA PHE A 349 -0.90 -9.48 -11.35
C PHE A 349 -0.36 -9.74 -9.96
N GLN A 350 0.71 -9.05 -9.64
CA GLN A 350 1.22 -9.03 -8.28
C GLN A 350 1.58 -7.60 -7.92
N THR A 351 0.92 -7.06 -6.90
CA THR A 351 1.33 -5.80 -6.27
C THR A 351 2.03 -6.13 -4.96
N ILE A 352 3.29 -5.69 -4.83
CA ILE A 352 4.01 -5.72 -3.56
C ILE A 352 4.18 -4.29 -3.10
N VAL A 353 3.80 -4.03 -1.86
CA VAL A 353 3.97 -2.74 -1.21
C VAL A 353 4.93 -2.88 -0.05
N GLN A 354 5.80 -1.89 0.12
CA GLN A 354 6.54 -1.69 1.34
C GLN A 354 6.34 -0.26 1.85
N ILE A 355 6.16 -0.11 3.15
CA ILE A 355 6.09 1.18 3.83
C ILE A 355 7.28 1.33 4.78
N GLY A 356 7.79 2.55 4.87
CA GLY A 356 8.88 2.95 5.76
C GLY A 356 10.18 3.19 4.98
N LYS A 357 11.30 3.40 5.70
CA LYS A 357 12.62 3.41 5.04
C LYS A 357 12.78 2.07 4.33
N PRO A 358 13.08 2.03 3.01
CA PRO A 358 13.22 0.78 2.29
C PRO A 358 14.33 -0.04 2.94
N GLY A 359 13.95 -1.05 3.71
CA GLY A 359 14.84 -2.13 4.09
C GLY A 359 15.27 -2.85 2.82
N LYS A 360 16.44 -3.51 2.83
CA LYS A 360 16.85 -4.37 1.73
C LYS A 360 15.68 -5.31 1.37
N PRO A 361 15.18 -5.34 0.12
CA PRO A 361 14.02 -6.13 -0.24
C PRO A 361 14.20 -7.57 0.23
N SER A 362 13.31 -8.04 1.11
CA SER A 362 13.22 -9.47 1.40
C SER A 362 12.77 -10.15 0.10
N ALA A 363 13.52 -11.17 -0.34
CA ALA A 363 13.12 -11.96 -1.50
C ALA A 363 11.68 -12.46 -1.28
N PRO A 364 10.80 -12.40 -2.29
CA PRO A 364 9.46 -12.95 -2.16
C PRO A 364 9.59 -14.39 -1.69
N ALA A 365 8.86 -14.74 -0.63
CA ALA A 365 8.77 -16.13 -0.19
C ALA A 365 8.38 -16.96 -1.43
N PRO A 366 9.08 -18.07 -1.73
CA PRO A 366 8.77 -18.86 -2.91
C PRO A 366 7.28 -19.20 -2.85
N SER A 367 6.54 -18.81 -3.90
CA SER A 367 5.15 -19.20 -4.06
C SER A 367 5.09 -20.71 -3.86
N GLY A 368 4.44 -21.15 -2.78
CA GLY A 368 4.36 -22.56 -2.43
C GLY A 368 3.99 -23.35 -3.67
N ALA A 369 4.82 -24.34 -4.01
CA ALA A 369 4.49 -25.26 -5.08
C ALA A 369 3.07 -25.80 -4.83
N PRO A 370 2.25 -26.01 -5.88
CA PRO A 370 0.97 -26.68 -5.70
C PRO A 370 1.22 -27.98 -4.92
N PRO A 371 0.37 -28.32 -3.93
CA PRO A 371 0.56 -29.49 -3.08
C PRO A 371 0.83 -30.68 -4.00
N GLY A 372 2.02 -31.27 -3.86
CA GLY A 372 2.45 -32.40 -4.64
C GLY A 372 1.50 -33.56 -4.38
N GLY A 373 0.52 -33.73 -5.27
CA GLY A 373 -0.30 -34.92 -5.31
C GLY A 373 0.64 -36.08 -5.60
N THR A 374 0.83 -36.94 -4.60
CA THR A 374 1.47 -38.24 -4.78
C THR A 374 0.71 -38.95 -5.91
N PRO A 375 1.35 -39.30 -7.03
CA PRO A 375 0.67 -40.05 -8.07
C PRO A 375 0.18 -41.39 -7.46
N PRO A 376 -1.04 -41.85 -7.77
CA PRO A 376 -1.53 -43.12 -7.28
C PRO A 376 -0.57 -44.22 -7.74
N GLY A 377 -0.07 -44.98 -6.77
CA GLY A 377 0.91 -46.05 -6.99
C GLY A 377 0.41 -47.03 -8.05
N GLY A 378 1.22 -47.21 -9.09
CA GLY A 378 1.01 -48.23 -10.10
C GLY A 378 1.01 -49.62 -9.46
N ALA A 379 0.03 -50.44 -9.86
CA ALA A 379 -0.05 -51.84 -9.48
C ALA A 379 1.23 -52.60 -9.93
N PRO A 380 1.75 -53.53 -9.12
CA PRO A 380 2.92 -54.32 -9.50
C PRO A 380 2.60 -55.23 -10.70
N PRO A 381 3.57 -55.48 -11.60
CA PRO A 381 3.40 -56.40 -12.70
C PRO A 381 3.32 -57.83 -12.15
N GLY A 382 2.29 -58.56 -12.58
CA GLY A 382 2.20 -60.01 -12.38
C GLY A 382 3.39 -60.72 -13.01
N ALA A 383 4.07 -61.52 -12.21
CA ALA A 383 5.07 -62.48 -12.67
C ALA A 383 4.35 -63.76 -13.20
N PRO A 384 4.98 -64.51 -14.12
CA PRO A 384 4.35 -65.53 -14.97
C PRO A 384 3.85 -66.78 -14.26
#